data_AF-A0A8J5J2D8-F1
#
_entry.id   AF-A0A8J5J2D8-F1
#
_cell.length_a   1.000
_cell.length_b   1.000
_cell.length_c   1.000
_cell.angle_alpha   90.00
_cell.angle_beta   90.00
_cell.angle_gamma   90.00
#
_symmetry.space_group_name_H-M   'P 1'
#
loop_
_entity.id
_entity.type
_entity.pdbx_description
1 polymer ?
#
loop_
_entity_poly.entity_id
_entity_poly.type
_entity_poly.pdbx_seq_one_letter_code
_entity_poly.pdbx_strand_id
1 'polypeptide(L)'
;MATEFVPSGVIEKASLHDMLYAACPRCFTSMNGQLTPNAGMEELRVQCASCSTFSRLDQVQFKYRLKLQLLYGSTVADAMLFDEAAESLLGVPASEMKSELLPKYPSLPQVLEELLVGLRVSFSFQRPAPKRNAKHVQFMRDLKVTKMEPLIPQLLPEPAAKLAVNLLRQCPSGGKHLDV
;
A
#
# COMPACT_ATOMS: atom_id res chain seq x y z
N MET A 1 -14.09 0.12 -18.12
CA MET A 1 -12.84 0.86 -18.36
C MET A 1 -11.88 -0.10 -19.02
N ALA A 2 -11.16 0.32 -20.05
CA ALA A 2 -10.16 -0.55 -20.68
C ALA A 2 -9.02 -0.80 -19.68
N THR A 3 -8.62 -2.07 -19.54
CA THR A 3 -7.43 -2.45 -18.80
C THR A 3 -6.27 -2.48 -19.78
N GLU A 4 -5.21 -1.73 -19.48
CA GLU A 4 -3.97 -1.70 -20.24
C GLU A 4 -2.93 -2.60 -19.54
N PHE A 5 -2.04 -3.20 -20.32
CA PHE A 5 -0.97 -4.07 -19.79
C PHE A 5 0.40 -3.52 -20.20
N VAL A 6 1.32 -3.48 -19.23
CA VAL A 6 2.71 -3.10 -19.43
C VAL A 6 3.58 -4.32 -19.11
N PRO A 7 4.31 -4.86 -20.10
CA PRO A 7 5.11 -6.07 -19.89
C PRO A 7 6.37 -5.82 -19.08
N SER A 8 6.87 -4.58 -19.04
CA SER A 8 8.06 -4.21 -18.27
C SER A 8 8.06 -2.75 -17.87
N GLY A 9 8.11 -2.53 -16.56
CA GLY A 9 8.38 -1.24 -15.93
C GLY A 9 9.24 -1.43 -14.69
N VAL A 10 9.55 -0.31 -14.04
CA VAL A 10 10.36 -0.26 -12.82
C VAL A 10 9.60 0.57 -11.79
N ILE A 11 9.60 0.12 -10.53
CA ILE A 11 9.15 0.95 -9.42
C ILE A 11 10.25 1.96 -9.11
N GLU A 12 10.02 3.23 -9.43
CA GLU A 12 10.97 4.32 -9.20
C GLU A 12 10.90 4.83 -7.75
N LYS A 13 9.68 4.91 -7.21
CA LYS A 13 9.42 5.33 -5.81
C LYS A 13 8.30 4.51 -5.22
N ALA A 14 8.38 4.26 -3.91
CA ALA A 14 7.32 3.65 -3.12
C ALA A 14 7.09 4.49 -1.87
N SER A 15 5.82 4.70 -1.49
CA SER A 15 5.44 5.30 -0.22
C SER A 15 4.49 4.37 0.52
N LEU A 16 4.99 3.78 1.59
CA LEU A 16 4.35 2.72 2.37
C LEU A 16 4.01 3.13 3.80
N HIS A 17 4.36 4.34 4.22
CA HIS A 17 4.03 4.86 5.57
C HIS A 17 2.51 4.85 5.85
N ASP A 18 1.68 5.13 4.83
CA ASP A 18 0.22 5.08 4.89
C ASP A 18 -0.35 3.92 4.02
N MET A 19 0.36 2.79 3.97
CA MET A 19 0.01 1.66 3.10
C MET A 19 -1.29 0.95 3.48
N LEU A 20 -1.80 1.15 4.68
CA LEU A 20 -3.01 0.53 5.19
C LEU A 20 -4.07 1.59 5.53
N TYR A 21 -5.33 1.25 5.31
CA TYR A 21 -6.45 2.02 5.79
C TYR A 21 -7.51 1.12 6.40
N ALA A 22 -8.19 1.66 7.40
CA ALA A 22 -9.40 1.11 7.96
C ALA A 22 -10.55 1.28 6.95
N ALA A 23 -11.21 0.17 6.64
CA ALA A 23 -12.27 0.08 5.66
C ALA A 23 -13.56 -0.42 6.31
N CYS A 24 -14.70 0.09 5.83
CA CYS A 24 -16.01 -0.41 6.23
C CYS A 24 -16.16 -1.89 5.83
N PRO A 25 -16.61 -2.78 6.74
CA PRO A 25 -16.79 -4.20 6.41
C PRO A 25 -17.87 -4.47 5.35
N ARG A 26 -18.76 -3.50 5.12
CA ARG A 26 -19.89 -3.65 4.19
C ARG A 26 -19.61 -3.11 2.79
N CYS A 27 -18.92 -1.98 2.68
CA CYS A 27 -18.72 -1.28 1.40
C CYS A 27 -17.26 -0.92 1.08
N PHE A 28 -16.33 -1.32 1.95
CA PHE A 28 -14.88 -1.12 1.83
C PHE A 28 -14.42 0.34 1.66
N THR A 29 -15.32 1.31 1.88
CA THR A 29 -14.96 2.73 1.89
C THR A 29 -14.09 3.01 3.12
N SER A 30 -13.07 3.85 2.93
CA SER A 30 -12.15 4.25 4.00
C SER A 30 -12.89 4.95 5.15
N MET A 31 -12.51 4.61 6.38
CA MET A 31 -13.05 5.19 7.62
C MET A 31 -11.96 5.87 8.49
N ASN A 32 -10.76 6.10 7.94
CA ASN A 32 -9.61 6.62 8.71
C ASN A 32 -9.90 7.94 9.44
N GLY A 33 -10.68 8.84 8.83
CA GLY A 33 -10.95 10.17 9.38
C GLY A 33 -11.85 10.20 10.62
N GLN A 34 -12.39 9.06 11.05
CA GLN A 34 -13.34 8.96 12.16
C GLN A 34 -12.82 8.11 13.33
N LEU A 35 -11.54 7.71 13.30
CA LEU A 35 -10.89 6.88 14.31
C LEU A 35 -10.21 7.69 15.42
N THR A 36 -10.56 8.96 15.61
CA THR A 36 -10.02 9.78 16.71
C THR A 36 -10.55 9.28 18.07
N PRO A 37 -9.68 8.99 19.06
CA PRO A 37 -10.13 8.49 20.35
C PRO A 37 -10.74 9.66 21.14
N ASN A 38 -12.07 9.67 21.27
CA ASN A 38 -12.68 10.50 22.31
C ASN A 38 -12.35 9.86 23.66
N ALA A 39 -11.58 10.58 24.47
CA ALA A 39 -11.24 10.18 25.82
C ALA A 39 -12.50 10.17 26.69
N GLY A 40 -12.97 8.96 27.04
CA GLY A 40 -14.03 8.76 28.02
C GLY A 40 -15.17 7.88 27.52
N MET A 41 -15.16 6.62 27.97
CA MET A 41 -16.24 5.61 27.94
C MET A 41 -16.66 4.97 26.60
N GLU A 42 -16.67 3.63 26.66
CA GLU A 42 -17.57 2.66 26.05
C GLU A 42 -17.76 2.66 24.51
N GLU A 43 -17.22 1.61 23.89
CA GLU A 43 -17.44 1.20 22.50
C GLU A 43 -17.37 2.33 21.46
N LEU A 44 -16.14 2.75 21.11
CA LEU A 44 -15.88 3.57 19.92
C LEU A 44 -16.47 2.88 18.67
N ARG A 45 -17.64 3.36 18.23
CA ARG A 45 -18.31 2.97 16.99
C ARG A 45 -18.03 4.02 15.93
N VAL A 46 -17.63 3.55 14.75
CA VAL A 46 -17.29 4.38 13.60
C VAL A 46 -18.39 4.25 12.57
N GLN A 47 -18.84 5.36 11.99
CA GLN A 47 -19.95 5.38 11.04
C GLN A 47 -19.46 5.60 9.60
N CYS A 48 -19.55 4.59 8.75
CA CYS A 48 -19.13 4.72 7.36
C CYS A 48 -19.87 5.85 6.62
N ALA A 49 -19.14 6.83 6.09
CA ALA A 49 -19.72 7.97 5.37
C ALA A 49 -20.47 7.59 4.07
N SER A 50 -20.21 6.41 3.51
CA SER A 50 -20.81 5.95 2.26
C SER A 50 -22.13 5.21 2.48
N CYS A 51 -22.16 4.22 3.37
CA CYS A 51 -23.33 3.37 3.60
C CYS A 51 -24.01 3.58 4.96
N SER A 52 -23.54 4.54 5.77
CA SER A 52 -24.02 4.86 7.12
C SER A 52 -23.96 3.70 8.12
N THR A 53 -23.33 2.58 7.78
CA THR A 53 -23.14 1.44 8.68
C THR A 53 -22.23 1.82 9.84
N PHE A 54 -22.67 1.53 11.06
CA PHE A 54 -21.84 1.60 12.25
C PHE A 54 -21.03 0.32 12.40
N SER A 55 -19.77 0.45 12.77
CA SER A 55 -18.89 -0.67 13.04
C SER A 55 -18.07 -0.37 14.28
N ARG A 56 -17.92 -1.37 15.15
CA ARG A 56 -16.96 -1.29 16.26
C ARG A 56 -15.53 -1.39 15.71
N LEU A 57 -14.54 -0.94 16.49
CA LEU A 57 -13.13 -0.95 16.08
C LEU A 57 -12.60 -2.34 15.69
N ASP A 58 -13.06 -3.39 16.36
CA ASP A 58 -12.73 -4.80 16.10
C ASP A 58 -13.40 -5.36 14.83
N GLN A 59 -14.47 -4.71 14.36
CA GLN A 59 -15.19 -5.09 13.14
C GLN A 59 -14.66 -4.38 11.89
N VAL A 60 -13.74 -3.45 12.05
CA VAL A 60 -13.12 -2.73 10.93
C VAL A 60 -12.17 -3.66 10.21
N GLN A 61 -12.22 -3.64 8.87
CA GLN A 61 -11.26 -4.37 8.05
C GLN A 61 -10.08 -3.46 7.70
N PHE A 62 -8.88 -4.00 7.66
CA PHE A 62 -7.73 -3.30 7.11
C PHE A 62 -7.55 -3.70 5.66
N LYS A 63 -7.27 -2.71 4.81
CA LYS A 63 -7.01 -2.91 3.38
C LYS A 63 -5.78 -2.13 2.93
N TYR A 64 -5.11 -2.63 1.90
CA TYR A 64 -3.96 -1.94 1.33
C TYR A 64 -4.34 -0.79 0.39
N ARG A 65 -3.49 0.24 0.42
CA ARG A 65 -3.46 1.37 -0.48
C ARG A 65 -2.00 1.82 -0.66
N LEU A 66 -1.27 1.16 -1.57
CA LEU A 66 0.12 1.51 -1.86
C LEU A 66 0.18 2.61 -2.91
N LYS A 67 1.06 3.59 -2.68
CA LYS A 67 1.40 4.64 -3.63
C LYS A 67 2.77 4.36 -4.23
N LEU A 68 2.82 4.14 -5.54
CA LEU A 68 4.04 3.88 -6.28
C LEU A 68 4.21 4.91 -7.39
N GLN A 69 5.45 5.17 -7.78
CA GLN A 69 5.78 5.82 -9.05
C GLN A 69 6.39 4.77 -9.98
N LEU A 70 5.81 4.62 -11.16
CA LEU A 70 6.21 3.60 -12.14
C LEU A 70 6.84 4.28 -13.35
N LEU A 71 8.01 3.77 -13.75
CA LEU A 71 8.67 4.11 -15.00
C LEU A 71 8.48 2.96 -15.99
N TYR A 72 7.93 3.24 -17.17
CA TYR A 72 7.79 2.26 -18.25
C TYR A 72 7.87 2.93 -19.62
N GLY A 73 8.68 2.37 -20.52
CA GLY A 73 9.03 3.04 -21.78
C GLY A 73 9.64 4.42 -21.50
N SER A 74 9.01 5.47 -22.01
CA SER A 74 9.34 6.88 -21.74
C SER A 74 8.39 7.57 -20.77
N THR A 75 7.49 6.82 -20.12
CA THR A 75 6.44 7.35 -19.25
C THR A 75 6.78 7.15 -17.78
N VAL A 76 6.67 8.23 -17.00
CA VAL A 76 6.63 8.19 -15.53
C VAL A 76 5.20 8.44 -15.11
N ALA A 77 4.64 7.59 -14.26
CA ALA A 77 3.28 7.73 -13.78
C ALA A 77 3.14 7.34 -12.31
N ASP A 78 2.37 8.15 -11.58
CA ASP A 78 1.93 7.78 -10.23
C ASP A 78 0.83 6.72 -10.32
N ALA A 79 0.90 5.74 -9.42
CA ALA A 79 0.10 4.54 -9.44
C ALA A 79 -0.38 4.17 -8.04
N MET A 80 -1.58 3.62 -7.98
CA MET A 80 -2.26 3.18 -6.78
C MET A 80 -2.53 1.68 -6.87
N LEU A 81 -1.99 0.92 -5.92
CA LEU A 81 -2.29 -0.50 -5.75
C LEU A 81 -3.22 -0.65 -4.56
N PHE A 82 -4.36 -1.29 -4.80
CA PHE A 82 -5.33 -1.63 -3.77
C PHE A 82 -5.24 -3.10 -3.43
N ASP A 83 -5.62 -3.42 -2.19
CA ASP A 83 -5.77 -4.76 -1.60
C ASP A 83 -5.23 -5.94 -2.42
N GLU A 84 -6.00 -6.58 -3.28
CA GLU A 84 -5.59 -7.77 -4.04
C GLU A 84 -4.24 -7.62 -4.78
N ALA A 85 -4.05 -6.49 -5.47
CA ALA A 85 -2.80 -6.24 -6.20
C ALA A 85 -1.61 -6.00 -5.26
N ALA A 86 -1.86 -5.36 -4.10
CA ALA A 86 -0.85 -5.12 -3.09
C ALA A 86 -0.50 -6.41 -2.32
N GLU A 87 -1.48 -7.24 -1.97
CA GLU A 87 -1.30 -8.54 -1.34
C GLU A 87 -0.51 -9.48 -2.25
N SER A 88 -0.78 -9.48 -3.55
CA SER A 88 0.00 -10.26 -4.51
C SER A 88 1.46 -9.82 -4.58
N LEU A 89 1.74 -8.51 -4.47
CA LEU A 89 3.11 -7.97 -4.54
C LEU A 89 3.87 -8.19 -3.22
N LEU A 90 3.23 -7.92 -2.08
CA LEU A 90 3.85 -7.99 -0.76
C LEU A 90 3.86 -9.42 -0.19
N GLY A 91 2.90 -10.24 -0.60
CA GLY A 91 2.72 -11.64 -0.19
C GLY A 91 2.11 -11.86 1.19
N VAL A 92 1.50 -10.82 1.78
CA VAL A 92 0.90 -10.88 3.12
C VAL A 92 -0.43 -10.13 3.12
N PRO A 93 -1.52 -10.71 3.68
CA PRO A 93 -2.80 -10.04 3.81
C PRO A 93 -2.73 -8.75 4.62
N ALA A 94 -3.59 -7.78 4.30
CA ALA A 94 -3.62 -6.48 4.99
C ALA A 94 -3.88 -6.59 6.50
N SER A 95 -4.70 -7.57 6.91
CA SER A 95 -4.99 -7.88 8.31
C SER A 95 -3.73 -8.31 9.06
N GLU A 96 -3.02 -9.32 8.56
CA GLU A 96 -1.79 -9.86 9.16
C GLU A 96 -0.68 -8.81 9.22
N MET A 97 -0.52 -8.01 8.16
CA MET A 97 0.42 -6.89 8.14
C MET A 97 0.14 -5.91 9.29
N LYS A 98 -1.14 -5.57 9.53
CA LYS A 98 -1.54 -4.64 10.58
C LYS A 98 -1.42 -5.22 11.99
N SER A 99 -1.93 -6.43 12.21
CA SER A 99 -2.08 -7.02 13.54
C SER A 99 -0.82 -7.70 14.04
N GLU A 100 0.02 -8.22 13.14
CA GLU A 100 1.18 -9.03 13.51
C GLU A 100 2.51 -8.42 13.11
N LEU A 101 2.66 -8.02 11.84
CA LEU A 101 3.98 -7.63 11.34
C LEU A 101 4.39 -6.24 11.80
N LEU A 102 3.56 -5.22 11.58
CA LEU A 102 3.90 -3.84 11.94
C LEU A 102 4.16 -3.64 13.45
N PRO A 103 3.40 -4.26 14.38
CA PRO A 103 3.70 -4.16 15.80
C PRO A 103 5.04 -4.83 16.19
N LYS A 104 5.40 -5.93 15.52
CA LYS A 104 6.68 -6.65 15.76
C LYS A 104 7.88 -5.95 15.09
N TYR A 105 7.64 -5.31 13.95
CA TYR A 105 8.67 -4.72 13.09
C TYR A 105 8.26 -3.30 12.66
N PRO A 106 8.42 -2.28 13.51
CA PRO A 106 7.98 -0.91 13.19
C PRO A 106 8.68 -0.29 11.98
N SER A 107 9.93 -0.69 11.69
CA SER A 107 10.71 -0.26 10.52
C SER A 107 10.38 -1.02 9.22
N LEU A 108 9.46 -1.98 9.26
CA LEU A 108 9.08 -2.79 8.10
C LEU A 108 8.66 -1.95 6.88
N PRO A 109 7.87 -0.87 7.00
CA PRO A 109 7.52 -0.03 5.85
C PRO A 109 8.74 0.55 5.13
N GLN A 110 9.77 0.98 5.88
CA GLN A 110 10.98 1.57 5.30
C GLN A 110 11.78 0.53 4.53
N VAL A 111 11.98 -0.66 5.12
CA VAL A 111 12.67 -1.77 4.43
C VAL A 111 11.90 -2.20 3.17
N LEU A 112 10.57 -2.24 3.24
CA LEU A 112 9.74 -2.53 2.07
C LEU A 112 9.88 -1.46 0.98
N GLU A 113 9.95 -0.17 1.35
CA GLU A 113 10.17 0.91 0.38
C GLU A 113 11.50 0.69 -0.36
N GLU A 114 12.58 0.40 0.36
CA GLU A 114 13.90 0.13 -0.20
C GLU A 114 13.91 -1.12 -1.10
N LEU A 115 13.23 -2.19 -0.70
CA LEU A 115 13.15 -3.43 -1.49
C LEU A 115 12.33 -3.28 -2.77
N LEU A 116 11.30 -2.43 -2.76
CA LEU A 116 10.45 -2.20 -3.92
C LEU A 116 11.11 -1.27 -4.93
N VAL A 117 11.89 -0.28 -4.49
CA VAL A 117 12.57 0.66 -5.41
C VAL A 117 13.58 -0.08 -6.29
N GLY A 118 13.50 0.16 -7.60
CA GLY A 118 14.32 -0.52 -8.60
C GLY A 118 13.77 -1.88 -9.03
N LEU A 119 12.72 -2.40 -8.39
CA LEU A 119 12.11 -3.67 -8.77
C LEU A 119 11.47 -3.56 -10.15
N ARG A 120 11.85 -4.49 -11.04
CA ARG A 120 11.24 -4.63 -12.36
C ARG A 120 9.95 -5.42 -12.25
N VAL A 121 8.88 -4.88 -12.83
CA VAL A 121 7.53 -5.44 -12.73
C VAL A 121 6.83 -5.44 -14.08
N SER A 122 5.96 -6.42 -14.31
CA SER A 122 4.86 -6.30 -15.25
C SER A 122 3.61 -5.88 -14.48
N PHE A 123 2.72 -5.12 -15.12
CA PHE A 123 1.52 -4.67 -14.43
C PHE A 123 0.38 -4.37 -15.41
N SER A 124 -0.84 -4.56 -14.92
CA SER A 124 -2.07 -4.16 -15.59
C SER A 124 -2.69 -2.99 -14.83
N PHE A 125 -3.21 -2.00 -15.55
CA PHE A 125 -3.82 -0.83 -14.94
C PHE A 125 -5.06 -0.35 -15.68
N GLN A 126 -5.87 0.44 -14.98
CA GLN A 126 -7.01 1.16 -15.53
C GLN A 126 -6.75 2.66 -15.39
N ARG A 127 -6.92 3.41 -16.47
CA ARG A 127 -6.90 4.87 -16.42
C ARG A 127 -8.22 5.40 -15.88
N PRO A 128 -8.24 6.10 -14.75
CA PRO A 128 -9.46 6.73 -14.28
C PRO A 128 -9.89 7.84 -15.24
N ALA A 129 -11.20 8.02 -15.43
CA ALA A 129 -11.69 9.14 -16.23
C ALA A 129 -11.21 10.49 -15.63
N PRO A 130 -10.79 11.47 -16.46
CA PRO A 130 -10.39 12.79 -16.00
C PRO A 130 -11.58 13.47 -15.27
N LYS A 131 -11.30 14.18 -14.17
CA LYS A 131 -12.35 14.95 -13.46
C LYS A 131 -12.85 16.06 -14.38
N ARG A 132 -14.17 16.15 -14.59
CA ARG A 132 -14.83 17.19 -15.40
C ARG A 132 -14.79 18.60 -14.79
N ASN A 133 -14.22 18.81 -13.60
CA ASN A 133 -14.21 20.12 -12.97
C ASN A 133 -13.00 20.94 -13.43
N ALA A 134 -13.29 21.86 -14.35
CA ALA A 134 -12.41 22.88 -14.88
C ALA A 134 -11.89 23.82 -13.78
N LYS A 135 -10.56 23.95 -13.67
CA LYS A 135 -9.81 25.22 -13.47
C LYS A 135 -8.34 25.04 -13.06
N HIS A 136 -7.86 23.81 -12.88
CA HIS A 136 -6.44 23.60 -12.63
C HIS A 136 -5.91 22.46 -13.50
N VAL A 137 -4.76 22.75 -14.11
CA VAL A 137 -3.75 21.87 -14.74
C VAL A 137 -4.11 20.39 -14.66
N GLN A 138 -4.16 19.72 -15.82
CA GLN A 138 -4.27 18.26 -16.02
C GLN A 138 -3.88 17.44 -14.78
N PHE A 139 -4.81 17.25 -13.84
CA PHE A 139 -4.63 16.27 -12.78
C PHE A 139 -4.84 14.91 -13.44
N MET A 140 -3.77 14.38 -14.05
CA MET A 140 -3.69 12.97 -14.36
C MET A 140 -3.91 12.23 -13.04
N ARG A 141 -5.03 11.52 -12.94
CA ARG A 141 -5.29 10.69 -11.78
C ARG A 141 -4.31 9.53 -11.79
N ASP A 142 -3.87 9.14 -10.61
CA ASP A 142 -3.02 7.98 -10.41
C ASP A 142 -3.59 6.75 -11.14
N LEU A 143 -2.72 5.99 -11.80
CA LEU A 143 -3.09 4.75 -12.45
C LEU A 143 -3.61 3.78 -11.41
N LYS A 144 -4.81 3.22 -11.61
CA LYS A 144 -5.29 2.14 -10.76
C LYS A 144 -4.68 0.83 -11.26
N VAL A 145 -3.66 0.34 -10.57
CA VAL A 145 -3.06 -0.96 -10.87
C VAL A 145 -4.00 -2.05 -10.37
N THR A 146 -4.33 -2.98 -11.27
CA THR A 146 -5.22 -4.11 -10.98
C THR A 146 -4.43 -5.41 -10.78
N LYS A 147 -3.22 -5.50 -11.34
CA LYS A 147 -2.32 -6.64 -11.18
C LYS A 147 -0.88 -6.16 -11.31
N MET A 148 0.03 -6.68 -10.48
CA MET A 148 1.46 -6.40 -10.59
C MET A 148 2.25 -7.66 -10.22
N GLU A 149 3.24 -7.99 -11.04
CA GLU A 149 4.07 -9.18 -10.86
C GLU A 149 5.55 -8.81 -11.07
N PRO A 150 6.46 -9.18 -10.14
CA PRO A 150 7.89 -9.02 -10.35
C PRO A 150 8.39 -9.83 -11.55
N LEU A 151 9.27 -9.23 -12.37
CA LEU A 151 9.86 -9.89 -13.54
C LEU A 151 11.04 -10.79 -13.16
N ILE A 152 11.22 -11.87 -13.95
CA ILE A 152 12.31 -12.85 -13.82
C ILE A 152 13.50 -12.45 -14.73
N PRO A 153 14.78 -12.66 -14.34
CA PRO A 153 15.28 -13.31 -13.11
C PRO A 153 14.85 -12.57 -11.84
N GLN A 154 14.25 -13.32 -10.90
CA GLN A 154 13.64 -12.78 -9.69
C GLN A 154 14.71 -12.12 -8.82
N LEU A 155 14.58 -10.83 -8.54
CA LEU A 155 15.37 -10.17 -7.49
C LEU A 155 14.76 -10.40 -6.10
N LEU A 156 13.47 -10.71 -6.03
CA LEU A 156 12.80 -11.13 -4.80
C LEU A 156 12.70 -12.66 -4.80
N PRO A 157 13.60 -13.39 -4.10
CA PRO A 157 13.56 -14.86 -4.02
C PRO A 157 12.33 -15.39 -3.26
N GLU A 158 11.65 -14.49 -2.55
CA GLU A 158 10.44 -14.71 -1.79
C GLU A 158 9.60 -13.41 -1.79
N PRO A 159 8.32 -13.44 -1.41
CA PRO A 159 7.50 -12.22 -1.36
C PRO A 159 8.11 -11.10 -0.50
N ALA A 160 7.91 -9.86 -0.91
CA ALA A 160 8.64 -8.70 -0.37
C ALA A 160 8.56 -8.58 1.16
N ALA A 161 7.39 -8.84 1.75
CA ALA A 161 7.23 -8.76 3.21
C ALA A 161 7.99 -9.85 3.97
N LYS A 162 8.08 -11.06 3.42
CA LYS A 162 8.86 -12.14 4.04
C LYS A 162 10.36 -11.84 4.01
N LEU A 163 10.85 -11.39 2.85
CA LEU A 163 12.24 -10.97 2.70
C LEU A 163 12.58 -9.83 3.67
N ALA A 164 11.73 -8.80 3.74
CA ALA A 164 11.92 -7.67 4.64
C ALA A 164 11.98 -8.10 6.11
N VAL A 165 11.08 -8.98 6.55
CA VAL A 165 11.10 -9.53 7.91
C VAL A 165 12.37 -10.35 8.16
N ASN A 166 12.82 -11.15 7.20
CA ASN A 166 14.06 -11.92 7.31
C ASN A 166 15.28 -11.01 7.45
N LEU A 167 15.37 -9.94 6.66
CA LEU A 167 16.44 -8.93 6.77
C LEU A 167 16.42 -8.25 8.14
N LEU A 168 15.24 -7.85 8.64
CA LEU A 168 15.09 -7.25 9.96
C LEU A 168 15.48 -8.20 11.11
N ARG A 169 15.19 -9.50 10.96
CA ARG A 169 15.63 -10.51 11.94
C ARG A 169 17.14 -10.72 11.94
N GLN A 170 17.78 -10.58 10.78
CA GLN A 170 19.23 -10.72 10.62
C GLN A 170 20.01 -9.47 11.08
N CYS A 171 19.32 -8.33 11.21
CA CYS A 171 19.87 -7.11 11.82
C CYS A 171 19.24 -6.82 13.21
N PRO A 172 19.49 -7.64 14.24
CA PRO A 172 19.13 -7.28 15.60
C PRO A 172 20.11 -6.19 16.05
N SER A 173 19.68 -4.93 15.97
CA SER A 173 20.30 -3.73 16.57
C SER A 173 21.65 -3.93 17.28
N GLY A 174 22.75 -3.49 16.66
CA GLY A 174 24.07 -3.42 17.28
C GLY A 174 25.06 -2.52 16.55
N GLY A 175 25.30 -1.32 17.09
CA GLY A 175 26.37 -0.38 16.68
C GLY A 175 25.98 1.07 16.95
N LYS A 176 26.03 1.53 18.21
CA LYS A 176 27.12 2.37 18.76
C LYS A 176 27.43 3.61 17.92
N HIS A 177 27.26 4.77 18.56
CA HIS A 177 28.05 6.00 18.42
C HIS A 177 29.32 5.76 17.58
N LEU A 178 29.35 6.32 16.36
CA LEU A 178 30.59 6.71 15.71
C LEU A 178 30.64 8.23 15.86
N ASP A 179 31.27 8.67 16.95
CA ASP A 179 31.91 9.97 16.96
C ASP A 179 33.02 9.94 15.91
N VAL A 180 32.93 10.87 14.97
CA VAL A 180 34.09 11.42 14.26
C VAL A 180 34.09 12.91 14.54
#